data_AF-A0A7V4PRW1-F1
#
_entry.id   AF-A0A7V4PRW1-F1
#
_cell.length_a   1.000
_cell.length_b   1.000
_cell.length_c   1.000
_cell.angle_alpha   90.00
_cell.angle_beta   90.00
_cell.angle_gamma   90.00
#
_symmetry.space_group_name_H-M   'P 1'
#
loop_
_entity.id
_entity.type
_entity.pdbx_description
1 polymer ?
#
loop_
_entity_poly.entity_id
_entity_poly.type
_entity_poly.pdbx_seq_one_letter_code
_entity_poly.pdbx_strand_id
1 'polypeptide(L)'
;MKKTTVISVVVLMLSLSGIGGFAGAQTSPDGRMMGPAHEMMGFPRASADRPLITLMLDHQQELGLTTDQVRSLEAIRSDFQQEAIQRIAEVDSAEAELDSLLKQAQVDLTKVEASVRKIEGLRAALRLDRIKAISQGRSLLSSEQQARLQALLEQGGQRPRKRG
;
A
#
# COMPACT_ATOMS: atom_id res chain seq x y z
N MET A 1 -55.13 -5.64 5.89
CA MET A 1 -54.89 -5.90 7.33
C MET A 1 -53.92 -7.06 7.43
N LYS A 2 -52.60 -6.79 7.42
CA LYS A 2 -51.68 -6.78 8.58
C LYS A 2 -51.60 -8.14 9.31
N LYS A 3 -50.54 -8.89 9.05
CA LYS A 3 -49.68 -9.54 10.07
C LYS A 3 -48.24 -9.57 9.55
N THR A 4 -47.55 -8.45 9.68
CA THR A 4 -46.10 -8.37 9.57
C THR A 4 -45.53 -8.90 10.88
N THR A 5 -44.97 -10.10 10.86
CA THR A 5 -44.26 -10.65 12.01
C THR A 5 -42.87 -10.03 12.06
N VAL A 6 -42.69 -9.10 12.99
CA VAL A 6 -41.40 -8.49 13.37
C VAL A 6 -40.58 -9.57 14.08
N ILE A 7 -39.43 -9.93 13.52
CA ILE A 7 -38.42 -10.75 14.20
C ILE A 7 -37.23 -9.85 14.48
N SER A 8 -37.24 -9.20 15.64
CA SER A 8 -36.04 -8.64 16.27
C SER A 8 -35.21 -9.78 16.82
N VAL A 9 -34.03 -10.05 16.26
CA VAL A 9 -33.07 -10.97 16.89
C VAL A 9 -31.65 -10.40 16.78
N VAL A 10 -31.22 -9.88 17.94
CA VAL A 10 -29.91 -10.09 18.59
C VAL A 10 -28.66 -9.68 17.81
N VAL A 11 -28.04 -8.60 18.29
CA VAL A 11 -26.62 -8.27 18.07
C VAL A 11 -25.78 -9.43 18.62
N LEU A 12 -25.28 -10.27 17.71
CA LEU A 12 -24.35 -11.33 18.06
C LEU A 12 -22.92 -10.80 17.85
N MET A 13 -22.31 -10.33 18.94
CA MET A 13 -20.86 -10.18 19.03
C MET A 13 -20.24 -11.58 18.99
N LEU A 14 -19.76 -11.99 17.81
CA LEU A 14 -18.84 -13.13 17.69
C LEU A 14 -17.41 -12.61 17.67
N SER A 15 -16.85 -12.54 18.88
CA SER A 15 -15.43 -12.63 19.13
C SER A 15 -14.92 -13.98 18.62
N LEU A 16 -14.34 -14.02 17.41
CA LEU A 16 -13.45 -15.12 17.05
C LEU A 16 -12.10 -14.88 17.73
N SER A 17 -12.04 -15.38 18.95
CA SER A 17 -10.82 -15.67 19.69
C SER A 17 -10.05 -16.75 18.92
N GLY A 18 -9.06 -16.32 18.13
CA GLY A 18 -7.93 -17.16 17.79
C GLY A 18 -7.12 -17.41 19.07
N ILE A 19 -7.03 -18.66 19.47
CA ILE A 19 -6.32 -19.17 20.63
C ILE A 19 -4.88 -18.63 20.67
N GLY A 20 -4.51 -17.97 21.77
CA GLY A 20 -3.12 -17.63 22.08
C GLY A 20 -2.96 -16.52 23.12
N GLY A 21 -3.00 -16.86 24.41
CA GLY A 21 -2.34 -16.06 25.45
C GLY A 21 -3.22 -15.16 26.31
N PHE A 22 -4.18 -15.72 27.07
CA PHE A 22 -4.58 -15.09 28.34
C PHE A 22 -3.52 -15.40 29.40
N ALA A 23 -2.48 -14.55 29.46
CA ALA A 23 -1.55 -14.49 30.58
C ALA A 23 -1.07 -13.05 30.75
N GLY A 24 -1.58 -12.38 31.79
CA GLY A 24 -1.03 -11.15 32.34
C GLY A 24 -1.36 -9.87 31.56
N ALA A 25 -2.45 -9.21 31.92
CA ALA A 25 -2.51 -7.76 31.82
C ALA A 25 -1.46 -7.17 32.79
N GLN A 26 -0.20 -7.12 32.35
CA GLN A 26 0.85 -6.36 33.01
C GLN A 26 0.72 -4.92 32.52
N THR A 27 0.24 -4.07 33.43
CA THR A 27 0.32 -2.61 33.31
C THR A 27 1.79 -2.19 33.29
N SER A 28 2.23 -1.49 32.24
CA SER A 28 3.51 -0.77 32.30
C SER A 28 3.43 0.37 33.33
N PRO A 29 4.52 0.71 34.05
CA PRO A 29 4.52 1.71 35.13
C PRO A 29 4.16 3.15 34.71
N ASP A 30 4.13 3.42 33.41
CA ASP A 30 4.14 4.76 32.83
C ASP A 30 2.77 5.20 32.24
N GLY A 31 1.69 4.47 32.52
CA GLY A 31 0.31 4.99 32.42
C GLY A 31 -0.18 5.37 31.01
N ARG A 32 0.53 4.98 29.95
CA ARG A 32 0.11 5.25 28.57
C ARG A 32 -0.79 4.13 28.06
N MET A 33 -2.03 4.47 27.70
CA MET A 33 -2.89 3.60 26.92
C MET A 33 -2.22 3.36 25.55
N MET A 34 -1.80 2.13 25.28
CA MET A 34 -1.56 1.69 23.90
C MET A 34 -2.92 1.63 23.21
N GLY A 35 -3.27 2.72 22.52
CA GLY A 35 -4.39 2.74 21.59
C GLY A 35 -4.23 1.63 20.55
N PRO A 36 -5.34 1.17 19.95
CA PRO A 36 -5.29 0.06 19.01
C PRO A 36 -4.35 0.43 17.88
N ALA A 37 -3.34 -0.41 17.65
CA ALA A 37 -2.51 -0.38 16.47
C ALA A 37 -3.37 -0.70 15.23
N HIS A 38 -4.20 0.24 14.81
CA HIS A 38 -5.00 0.16 13.58
C HIS A 38 -4.21 0.72 12.39
N GLU A 39 -2.90 0.52 12.40
CA GLU A 39 -1.97 1.03 11.39
C GLU A 39 -1.00 -0.08 10.96
N MET A 40 -1.50 -1.29 10.69
CA MET A 40 -0.70 -2.40 10.14
C MET A 40 -1.46 -3.32 9.16
N MET A 41 -2.46 -2.83 8.44
CA MET A 41 -3.11 -3.56 7.32
C MET A 41 -3.25 -2.72 6.04
N GLY A 42 -2.47 -1.64 5.93
CA GLY A 42 -2.21 -0.97 4.66
C GLY A 42 -0.78 -1.23 4.27
N PHE A 43 -0.54 -1.60 3.00
CA PHE A 43 0.80 -1.55 2.42
C PHE A 43 1.51 -0.29 2.92
N PRO A 44 2.72 -0.37 3.50
CA PRO A 44 3.40 0.83 3.96
C PRO A 44 3.55 1.76 2.76
N ARG A 45 2.81 2.90 2.77
CA ARG A 45 2.87 3.94 1.72
C ARG A 45 4.34 4.24 1.39
N ALA A 46 5.17 4.34 2.44
CA ALA A 46 6.62 4.54 2.37
C ALA A 46 7.44 3.51 1.56
N SER A 47 6.97 2.28 1.35
CA SER A 47 7.67 1.25 0.53
C SER A 47 7.19 1.23 -0.93
N ALA A 48 5.98 1.72 -1.18
CA ALA A 48 5.49 2.03 -2.52
C ALA A 48 6.12 3.32 -3.09
N ASP A 49 6.52 4.25 -2.21
CA ASP A 49 6.80 5.67 -2.51
C ASP A 49 8.18 6.03 -3.08
N ARG A 50 9.09 5.07 -3.26
CA ARG A 50 10.31 5.33 -4.05
C ARG A 50 10.36 4.40 -5.26
N PRO A 51 9.83 4.82 -6.42
CA PRO A 51 10.07 4.11 -7.67
C PRO A 51 11.57 3.90 -7.85
N LEU A 52 12.00 2.75 -8.40
CA LEU A 52 13.41 2.50 -8.70
C LEU A 52 14.05 3.63 -9.53
N ILE A 53 13.24 4.32 -10.33
CA ILE A 53 13.65 5.51 -11.09
C ILE A 53 14.16 6.64 -10.17
N THR A 54 13.57 6.83 -8.98
CA THR A 54 14.05 7.82 -8.01
C THR A 54 15.46 7.46 -7.54
N LEU A 55 15.73 6.19 -7.26
CA LEU A 55 17.09 5.72 -6.94
C LEU A 55 18.06 5.96 -8.12
N MET A 56 17.63 5.68 -9.36
CA MET A 56 18.47 5.95 -10.54
C MET A 56 18.83 7.43 -10.65
N LEU A 57 17.88 8.33 -10.42
CA LEU A 57 18.10 9.78 -10.46
C LEU A 57 18.96 10.27 -9.30
N ASP A 58 18.72 9.77 -8.08
CA ASP A 58 19.52 10.11 -6.89
C ASP A 58 20.99 9.70 -7.06
N HIS A 59 21.25 8.59 -7.76
CA HIS A 59 22.60 8.06 -8.05
C HIS A 59 23.06 8.32 -9.49
N GLN A 60 22.55 9.36 -10.16
CA GLN A 60 22.84 9.62 -11.57
C GLN A 60 24.34 9.71 -11.91
N GLN A 61 25.16 10.25 -10.99
CA GLN A 61 26.61 10.36 -11.18
C GLN A 61 27.31 9.01 -11.07
N GLU A 62 26.96 8.21 -10.05
CA GLU A 62 27.51 6.87 -9.83
C GLU A 62 27.13 5.91 -10.97
N LEU A 63 25.90 6.04 -11.47
CA LEU A 63 25.43 5.32 -12.64
C LEU A 63 26.04 5.85 -13.94
N GLY A 64 26.59 7.07 -13.96
CA GLY A 64 27.10 7.69 -15.19
C GLY A 64 25.99 7.95 -16.22
N LEU A 65 24.84 8.45 -15.77
CA LEU A 65 23.72 8.78 -16.65
C LEU A 65 24.04 9.99 -17.53
N THR A 66 23.64 9.94 -18.79
CA THR A 66 23.71 11.10 -19.68
C THR A 66 22.58 12.10 -19.36
N THR A 67 22.75 13.35 -19.77
CA THR A 67 21.72 14.39 -19.61
C THR A 67 20.37 13.97 -20.22
N ASP A 68 20.38 13.28 -21.36
CA ASP A 68 19.17 12.82 -22.03
C ASP A 68 18.50 11.65 -21.30
N GLN A 69 19.29 10.75 -20.70
CA GLN A 69 18.76 9.68 -19.84
C GLN A 69 18.10 10.26 -18.59
N VAL A 70 18.75 11.24 -17.93
CA VAL A 70 18.19 11.93 -16.76
C VAL A 70 16.86 12.59 -17.10
N ARG A 71 16.80 13.38 -18.17
CA ARG A 71 15.56 14.03 -18.62
C ARG A 71 14.44 13.02 -18.89
N SER A 72 14.77 11.91 -19.54
CA SER A 72 13.80 10.86 -19.86
C SER A 72 13.29 10.14 -18.60
N LEU A 73 14.17 9.86 -17.64
CA LEU A 73 13.81 9.26 -16.36
C LEU A 73 12.95 10.20 -15.51
N GLU A 74 13.22 11.50 -15.52
CA GLU A 74 12.40 12.51 -14.85
C GLU A 74 10.99 12.57 -15.43
N ALA A 75 10.86 12.52 -16.77
CA ALA A 75 9.56 12.48 -17.43
C ALA A 75 8.76 11.24 -17.03
N ILE A 76 9.36 10.04 -17.13
CA ILE A 76 8.70 8.78 -16.73
C ILE A 76 8.27 8.83 -15.25
N ARG A 77 9.12 9.38 -14.37
CA ARG A 77 8.79 9.53 -12.94
C ARG A 77 7.60 10.47 -12.75
N SER A 78 7.61 11.62 -13.42
CA SER A 78 6.54 12.62 -13.32
C SER A 78 5.20 12.07 -13.80
N ASP A 79 5.19 11.43 -14.96
CA ASP A 79 3.98 10.84 -15.55
C ASP A 79 3.39 9.78 -14.61
N PHE A 80 4.23 8.87 -14.12
CA PHE A 80 3.79 7.87 -13.15
C PHE A 80 3.28 8.51 -11.85
N GLN A 81 3.94 9.55 -11.33
CA GLN A 81 3.49 10.23 -10.10
C GLN A 81 2.12 10.87 -10.28
N GLN A 82 1.86 11.51 -11.42
CA GLN A 82 0.57 12.11 -11.72
C GLN A 82 -0.54 11.05 -11.79
N GLU A 83 -0.30 9.93 -12.48
CA GLU A 83 -1.25 8.81 -12.55
C GLU A 83 -1.46 8.16 -11.16
N ALA A 84 -0.38 7.99 -10.39
CA ALA A 84 -0.44 7.38 -9.07
C ALA A 84 -1.30 8.20 -8.10
N ILE A 85 -1.20 9.53 -8.11
CA ILE A 85 -2.04 10.42 -7.28
C ILE A 85 -3.52 10.17 -7.56
N GLN A 86 -3.90 10.07 -8.84
CA GLN A 86 -5.30 9.81 -9.23
C GLN A 86 -5.77 8.43 -8.75
N ARG A 87 -4.97 7.39 -8.99
CA ARG A 87 -5.32 6.02 -8.56
C ARG A 87 -5.40 5.87 -7.04
N ILE A 88 -4.53 6.53 -6.29
CA ILE A 88 -4.57 6.50 -4.82
C ILE A 88 -5.87 7.15 -4.33
N ALA A 89 -6.28 8.27 -4.91
CA ALA A 89 -7.55 8.90 -4.58
C ALA A 89 -8.75 8.00 -4.89
N GLU A 90 -8.72 7.26 -6.00
CA GLU A 90 -9.76 6.27 -6.33
C GLU A 90 -9.81 5.11 -5.31
N VAL A 91 -8.64 4.62 -4.86
CA VAL A 91 -8.54 3.60 -3.81
C VAL A 91 -9.12 4.14 -2.51
N ASP A 92 -8.69 5.32 -2.07
CA ASP A 92 -9.16 5.94 -0.82
C ASP A 92 -10.69 6.17 -0.86
N SER A 93 -11.22 6.60 -2.00
CA SER A 93 -12.68 6.75 -2.19
C SER A 93 -13.41 5.40 -2.12
N ALA A 94 -12.87 4.34 -2.70
CA ALA A 94 -13.48 3.01 -2.66
C ALA A 94 -13.39 2.38 -1.26
N GLU A 95 -12.32 2.65 -0.51
CA GLU A 95 -12.18 2.25 0.89
C GLU A 95 -13.21 2.97 1.78
N ALA A 96 -13.44 4.26 1.57
CA ALA A 96 -14.49 5.00 2.27
C ALA A 96 -15.90 4.48 1.95
N GLU A 97 -16.15 4.09 0.70
CA GLU A 97 -17.39 3.43 0.28
C GLU A 97 -17.58 2.08 0.99
N LEU A 98 -16.53 1.26 1.06
CA LEU A 98 -16.54 -0.01 1.80
C LEU A 98 -16.83 0.20 3.28
N ASP A 99 -16.17 1.16 3.93
CA ASP A 99 -16.40 1.49 5.34
C ASP A 99 -17.86 1.92 5.60
N SER A 100 -18.46 2.69 4.69
CA SER A 100 -19.88 3.06 4.74
C SER A 100 -20.81 1.85 4.63
N LEU A 101 -20.52 0.91 3.71
CA LEU A 101 -21.30 -0.34 3.56
C LEU A 101 -21.26 -1.20 4.83
N LEU A 102 -20.12 -1.25 5.50
CA LEU A 102 -19.93 -2.06 6.72
C LEU A 102 -20.60 -1.45 7.97
N LYS A 103 -20.87 -0.14 7.97
CA LYS A 103 -21.55 0.56 9.07
C LYS A 103 -23.09 0.45 9.03
N GLN A 104 -23.64 -0.16 8.00
CA GLN A 104 -25.10 -0.32 7.86
C GLN A 104 -25.64 -1.33 8.88
N ALA A 105 -26.86 -1.10 9.37
CA ALA A 105 -27.52 -2.00 10.32
C ALA A 105 -27.70 -3.43 9.76
N GLN A 106 -27.85 -3.56 8.45
CA GLN A 106 -27.81 -4.82 7.73
C GLN A 106 -26.78 -4.71 6.60
N VAL A 107 -25.74 -5.54 6.65
CA VAL A 107 -24.66 -5.54 5.65
C VAL A 107 -25.10 -6.28 4.40
N ASP A 108 -25.03 -5.59 3.25
CA ASP A 108 -25.21 -6.19 1.93
C ASP A 108 -23.88 -6.80 1.45
N LEU A 109 -23.72 -8.11 1.65
CA LEU A 109 -22.49 -8.82 1.30
C LEU A 109 -22.17 -8.78 -0.19
N THR A 110 -23.17 -8.66 -1.07
CA THR A 110 -22.94 -8.54 -2.51
C THR A 110 -22.27 -7.21 -2.85
N LYS A 111 -22.69 -6.11 -2.22
CA LYS A 111 -22.04 -4.80 -2.38
C LYS A 111 -20.64 -4.76 -1.76
N VAL A 112 -20.47 -5.40 -0.60
CA VAL A 112 -19.15 -5.53 0.05
C VAL A 112 -18.18 -6.26 -0.87
N GLU A 113 -18.58 -7.41 -1.43
CA GLU A 113 -17.73 -8.17 -2.35
C GLU A 113 -17.34 -7.35 -3.58
N ALA A 114 -18.30 -6.65 -4.20
CA ALA A 114 -18.04 -5.79 -5.34
C ALA A 114 -17.05 -4.65 -5.02
N SER A 115 -17.21 -4.01 -3.86
CA SER A 115 -16.33 -2.93 -3.40
C SER A 115 -14.91 -3.44 -3.12
N VAL A 116 -14.76 -4.58 -2.44
CA VAL A 116 -13.45 -5.22 -2.21
C VAL A 116 -12.75 -5.55 -3.53
N ARG A 117 -13.47 -6.15 -4.49
CA ARG A 117 -12.92 -6.45 -5.83
C ARG A 117 -12.47 -5.18 -6.56
N LYS A 118 -13.22 -4.08 -6.45
CA LYS A 118 -12.85 -2.78 -7.02
C LYS A 118 -11.56 -2.24 -6.39
N ILE A 119 -11.46 -2.23 -5.06
CA ILE A 119 -10.26 -1.76 -4.33
C ILE A 119 -9.03 -2.55 -4.77
N GLU A 120 -9.11 -3.88 -4.78
CA GLU A 120 -7.97 -4.72 -5.16
C GLU A 120 -7.61 -4.57 -6.65
N GLY A 121 -8.61 -4.37 -7.53
CA GLY A 121 -8.38 -4.04 -8.93
C GLY A 121 -7.61 -2.73 -9.13
N LEU A 122 -7.98 -1.68 -8.39
CA LEU A 122 -7.30 -0.38 -8.43
C LEU A 122 -5.86 -0.48 -7.90
N ARG A 123 -5.65 -1.19 -6.79
CA ARG A 123 -4.31 -1.47 -6.23
C ARG A 123 -3.43 -2.25 -7.21
N ALA A 124 -4.01 -3.25 -7.90
CA ALA A 124 -3.31 -4.02 -8.92
C ALA A 124 -2.91 -3.14 -10.12
N ALA A 125 -3.82 -2.28 -10.59
CA ALA A 125 -3.54 -1.34 -11.68
C ALA A 125 -2.38 -0.38 -11.32
N LEU A 126 -2.42 0.22 -10.13
CA LEU A 126 -1.32 1.08 -9.65
C LEU A 126 0.02 0.33 -9.60
N ARG A 127 0.02 -0.92 -9.14
CA ARG A 127 1.23 -1.75 -9.09
C ARG A 127 1.76 -2.06 -10.49
N LEU A 128 0.88 -2.34 -11.45
CA LEU A 128 1.27 -2.58 -12.84
C LEU A 128 1.87 -1.33 -13.48
N ASP A 129 1.29 -0.16 -13.26
CA ASP A 129 1.83 1.09 -13.82
C ASP A 129 3.20 1.42 -13.23
N ARG A 130 3.42 1.15 -11.94
CA ARG A 130 4.76 1.24 -11.33
C ARG A 130 5.75 0.30 -12.00
N ILE A 131 5.36 -0.95 -12.27
CA ILE A 131 6.22 -1.94 -12.94
C ILE A 131 6.56 -1.47 -14.36
N LYS A 132 5.59 -0.93 -15.11
CA LYS A 132 5.81 -0.38 -16.45
C LYS A 132 6.80 0.77 -16.43
N ALA A 133 6.60 1.74 -15.53
CA ALA A 133 7.53 2.87 -15.37
C ALA A 133 8.95 2.39 -15.06
N ILE A 134 9.12 1.45 -14.13
CA ILE A 134 10.43 0.86 -13.80
C ILE A 134 11.04 0.15 -15.01
N SER A 135 10.25 -0.62 -15.76
CA SER A 135 10.69 -1.32 -16.96
C SER A 135 11.19 -0.34 -18.02
N GLN A 136 10.43 0.72 -18.30
CA GLN A 136 10.80 1.80 -19.21
C GLN A 136 12.09 2.48 -18.74
N GLY A 137 12.20 2.85 -17.46
CA GLY A 137 13.41 3.44 -16.92
C GLY A 137 14.64 2.55 -17.07
N ARG A 138 14.51 1.23 -16.83
CA ARG A 138 15.60 0.27 -17.04
C ARG A 138 16.01 0.13 -18.50
N SER A 139 15.07 0.24 -19.44
CA SER A 139 15.38 0.17 -20.88
C SER A 139 16.18 1.35 -21.40
N LEU A 140 16.22 2.47 -20.67
CA LEU A 140 17.06 3.63 -21.01
C LEU A 140 18.52 3.43 -20.65
N LEU A 141 18.84 2.44 -19.79
CA LEU A 141 20.19 2.21 -19.28
C LEU A 141 20.98 1.29 -20.20
N SER A 142 22.28 1.55 -20.35
CA SER A 142 23.21 0.60 -20.96
C SER A 142 23.41 -0.63 -20.06
N SER A 143 23.95 -1.72 -20.62
CA SER A 143 24.26 -2.94 -19.85
C SER A 143 25.21 -2.65 -18.68
N GLU A 144 26.17 -1.74 -18.85
CA GLU A 144 27.09 -1.33 -17.79
C GLU A 144 26.36 -0.55 -16.68
N GLN A 145 25.49 0.39 -17.05
CA GLN A 145 24.69 1.16 -16.10
C GLN A 145 23.72 0.26 -15.32
N GLN A 146 23.14 -0.76 -15.98
CA GLN A 146 22.30 -1.76 -15.32
C GLN A 146 23.07 -2.59 -14.28
N ALA A 147 24.31 -2.98 -14.59
CA ALA A 147 25.16 -3.70 -13.65
C ALA A 147 25.49 -2.84 -12.42
N ARG A 148 25.80 -1.54 -12.62
CA ARG A 148 26.03 -0.60 -11.51
C ARG A 148 24.77 -0.40 -10.66
N LEU A 149 23.61 -0.28 -11.30
CA LEU A 149 22.33 -0.19 -10.58
C LEU A 149 22.06 -1.44 -9.74
N GLN A 150 22.34 -2.63 -10.27
CA GLN A 150 22.18 -3.89 -9.53
C GLN A 150 23.09 -3.92 -8.29
N ALA A 151 24.35 -3.49 -8.42
CA ALA A 151 25.27 -3.39 -7.28
C ALA A 151 24.77 -2.41 -6.21
N LEU A 152 24.20 -1.24 -6.60
CA LEU A 152 23.60 -0.30 -5.66
C LEU A 152 22.42 -0.91 -4.89
N LEU A 153 21.58 -1.70 -5.57
CA LEU A 153 20.43 -2.37 -4.95
C LEU A 153 20.85 -3.42 -3.92
N GLU A 154 21.90 -4.18 -4.22
CA GLU A 154 22.46 -5.18 -3.30
C GLU A 154 23.04 -4.51 -2.05
N GLN A 155 23.81 -3.43 -2.21
CA GLN A 155 24.36 -2.65 -1.10
C GLN A 155 23.28 -2.03 -0.21
N GLY A 156 22.19 -1.53 -0.81
CA GLY A 156 21.03 -1.00 -0.07
C GLY A 156 20.29 -2.05 0.75
N GLY A 157 20.26 -3.30 0.28
CA GLY A 157 19.65 -4.44 0.97
C GLY A 157 20.45 -4.97 2.17
N GLN A 158 21.76 -4.70 2.23
CA GLN A 158 22.64 -5.17 3.30
C GLN A 158 22.64 -4.28 4.56
N ARG A 159 21.97 -3.10 4.57
CA ARG A 159 21.92 -2.25 5.76
C ARG A 159 21.10 -2.95 6.87
N PRO A 160 21.68 -3.25 8.05
CA PRO A 160 20.93 -3.86 9.14
C PRO A 160 19.82 -2.89 9.55
N ARG A 161 18.58 -3.38 9.57
CA ARG A 161 17.45 -2.64 10.16
C ARG A 161 17.81 -2.40 11.62
N LYS A 162 18.30 -1.20 11.96
CA LYS A 162 18.42 -0.77 13.35
C LYS A 162 17.00 -0.80 13.94
N ARG A 163 16.71 -1.83 14.73
CA ARG A 163 15.65 -1.80 15.74
C ARG A 163 16.12 -0.80 16.80
N GLY A 164 15.60 0.41 16.71
CA GLY A 164 15.54 1.34 17.85
C GLY A 164 14.36 0.97 18.73
#